data_AF-A0A2I0F834-F1
#
_entry.id   AF-A0A2I0F834-F1
#
_cell.length_a   1.000
_cell.length_b   1.000
_cell.length_c   1.000
_cell.angle_alpha   90.00
_cell.angle_beta   90.00
_cell.angle_gamma   90.00
#
_symmetry.space_group_name_H-M   'P 1'
#
loop_
_entity.id
_entity.type
_entity.pdbx_description
1 polymer ?
#
loop_
_entity_poly.entity_id
_entity_poly.type
_entity_poly.pdbx_seq_one_letter_code
_entity_poly.pdbx_strand_id
1 'polypeptide(L)' 'MSTTIVIQMNDVPTMAVELFAERTGQTVCAVTSQMDSGALPFTQHKPRATRHVNIAKLTVMCLESNSDKPWLA' A
#
# COMPACT_ATOMS: atom_id res chain seq x y z
N MET A 1 -14.26 5.98 18.17
CA MET A 1 -15.24 5.90 17.05
C MET A 1 -14.55 5.17 15.91
N SER A 2 -15.13 4.10 15.38
CA SER A 2 -14.56 3.33 14.27
C SER A 2 -14.96 4.00 12.96
N THR A 3 -14.01 4.57 12.23
CA THR A 3 -14.27 5.21 10.93
C THR A 3 -14.33 4.13 9.85
N THR A 4 -15.53 3.83 9.34
CA THR A 4 -15.69 2.90 8.22
C THR A 4 -15.39 3.64 6.91
N ILE A 5 -14.26 3.33 6.28
CA ILE A 5 -13.87 3.89 4.98
C ILE A 5 -14.36 2.96 3.87
N VAL A 6 -15.27 3.46 3.03
CA VAL A 6 -15.77 2.72 1.86
C VAL A 6 -15.07 3.25 0.62
N ILE A 7 -14.11 2.48 0.09
CA ILE A 7 -13.45 2.77 -1.19
C ILE A 7 -14.27 2.10 -2.30
N GLN A 8 -15.08 2.87 -3.04
CA GLN A 8 -15.76 2.37 -4.24
C GLN A 8 -14.79 2.40 -5.42
N MET A 9 -14.22 1.25 -5.79
CA MET A 9 -13.43 1.08 -7.00
C MET A 9 -13.81 -0.24 -7.69
N ASN A 10 -14.01 -0.19 -9.01
CA ASN A 10 -14.41 -1.36 -9.82
C ASN A 10 -13.29 -2.41 -9.92
N ASP A 11 -12.03 -2.02 -9.69
CA ASP A 11 -10.86 -2.87 -9.59
C ASP A 11 -10.08 -2.53 -8.30
N VAL A 12 -9.41 -3.51 -7.70
CA VAL A 12 -8.52 -3.23 -6.54
C VAL A 12 -7.38 -2.32 -7.03
N PRO A 13 -7.19 -1.10 -6.48
CA PRO A 13 -6.16 -0.20 -6.94
C PRO A 13 -4.79 -0.76 -6.56
N THR A 14 -4.14 -1.39 -7.52
CA THR A 14 -2.79 -1.94 -7.39
C THR A 14 -1.83 -1.18 -8.27
N MET A 15 -0.58 -1.05 -7.83
CA MET A 15 0.48 -0.37 -8.58
C MET A 15 1.65 -1.33 -8.81
N ALA A 16 2.24 -1.29 -10.01
CA ALA A 16 3.49 -1.99 -10.29
C ALA A 16 4.59 -1.50 -9.33
N VAL A 17 5.48 -2.39 -8.90
CA VAL A 17 6.54 -2.07 -7.93
C VAL A 17 7.49 -1.02 -8.49
N GLU A 18 7.78 -1.11 -9.78
CA GLU A 18 8.65 -0.19 -10.52
C GLU A 18 8.07 1.23 -10.50
N LEU A 19 6.77 1.37 -10.80
CA LEU A 19 6.08 2.66 -10.79
C LEU A 19 5.99 3.23 -9.37
N PHE A 20 5.77 2.38 -8.37
CA PHE A 20 5.73 2.82 -6.97
C PHE A 20 7.11 3.31 -6.50
N ALA A 21 8.17 2.59 -6.86
CA ALA A 21 9.55 2.97 -6.57
C ALA A 21 9.89 4.33 -7.18
N GLU A 22 9.58 4.52 -8.47
CA GLU A 22 9.76 5.79 -9.17
C GLU A 22 9.02 6.94 -8.47
N ARG A 23 7.72 6.77 -8.18
CA ARG A 23 6.89 7.82 -7.57
C ARG A 23 7.32 8.20 -6.15
N THR A 24 7.92 7.26 -5.42
CA THR A 24 8.34 7.49 -4.03
C THR A 24 9.83 7.83 -3.90
N GLY A 25 10.58 7.89 -5.02
CA GLY A 25 12.02 8.12 -5.01
C GLY A 25 12.80 6.98 -4.36
N GLN A 26 12.24 5.77 -4.33
CA GLN A 26 12.86 4.58 -3.75
C GLN A 26 13.44 3.68 -4.85
N THR A 27 14.33 2.77 -4.46
CA THR A 27 14.77 1.70 -5.37
C THR A 27 13.76 0.54 -5.35
N VAL A 28 13.66 -0.20 -6.45
CA VAL A 28 12.83 -1.42 -6.52
C VAL A 28 13.20 -2.39 -5.39
N CYS A 29 14.49 -2.56 -5.11
CA CYS A 29 14.99 -3.42 -4.03
C CYS A 29 14.49 -3.00 -2.64
N ALA A 30 14.47 -1.69 -2.35
CA ALA A 30 13.94 -1.18 -1.10
C ALA A 30 12.43 -1.46 -0.97
N VAL A 31 11.67 -1.23 -2.04
CA VAL A 31 10.22 -1.50 -2.06
C VAL A 31 9.95 -2.99 -1.87
N THR A 32 10.67 -3.88 -2.55
CA THR A 32 10.50 -5.33 -2.38
C THR A 32 10.86 -5.79 -0.97
N SER A 33 11.92 -5.24 -0.37
CA SER A 33 12.31 -5.54 1.01
C SER A 33 11.24 -5.10 2.03
N GLN A 34 10.60 -3.94 1.80
CA GLN A 34 9.47 -3.48 2.60
C GLN A 34 8.23 -4.37 2.43
N MET A 35 8.01 -4.94 1.25
CA MET A 35 6.93 -5.92 1.03
C MET A 35 7.21 -7.23 1.77
N ASP A 36 8.46 -7.71 1.73
CA ASP A 36 8.87 -8.94 2.42
C ASP A 36 8.86 -8.81 3.95
N SER A 37 9.16 -7.62 4.48
CA SER A 37 9.04 -7.32 5.92
C SER A 37 7.61 -7.09 6.39
N GLY A 38 6.64 -7.00 5.47
CA GLY A 38 5.24 -6.71 5.76
C GLY A 38 4.91 -5.23 5.98
N ALA A 39 5.89 -4.34 5.81
CA ALA A 39 5.68 -2.89 5.91
C ALA A 39 4.84 -2.32 4.76
N LEU A 40 4.98 -2.89 3.54
CA LEU A 40 4.16 -2.54 2.39
C LEU A 40 3.17 -3.66 2.05
N PRO A 41 1.85 -3.37 2.00
CA PRO A 41 0.87 -4.34 1.57
C PRO A 41 0.96 -4.58 0.06
N PHE A 42 0.78 -5.84 -0.35
CA PHE A 42 0.85 -6.24 -1.76
C PHE A 42 -0.23 -7.24 -2.14
N THR A 43 -0.50 -7.33 -3.44
CA THR A 43 -1.32 -8.37 -4.06
C THR A 43 -0.45 -9.28 -4.91
N GLN A 44 -0.73 -10.58 -4.84
CA GLN A 44 -0.07 -11.60 -5.64
C GLN A 44 -1.09 -12.68 -6.00
N HIS A 45 -1.37 -12.86 -7.29
CA HIS A 45 -2.48 -13.73 -7.72
C HIS A 45 -2.19 -15.23 -7.55
N LYS A 46 -0.92 -15.64 -7.50
CA LYS A 46 -0.48 -17.02 -7.24
C LYS A 46 0.93 -17.03 -6.65
N PRO A 47 1.36 -18.11 -5.97
CA PRO A 47 2.72 -18.21 -5.48
C PRO A 47 3.75 -17.95 -6.59
N ARG A 48 4.76 -17.10 -6.30
CA ARG A 48 5.82 -16.66 -7.22
C ARG A 48 5.38 -15.82 -8.43
N ALA A 49 4.14 -15.36 -8.50
CA ALA A 49 3.75 -14.36 -9.49
C ALA A 49 4.28 -12.96 -9.16
N THR A 50 4.24 -12.07 -10.16
CA THR A 50 4.50 -10.65 -10.01
C THR A 50 3.63 -10.06 -8.92
N ARG A 51 4.28 -9.39 -7.97
CA ARG A 51 3.62 -8.68 -6.88
C ARG A 51 3.32 -7.26 -7.33
N HIS A 52 2.18 -6.74 -6.90
CA HIS A 52 1.82 -5.33 -7.07
C HIS A 52 1.56 -4.72 -5.70
N VAL A 53 1.94 -3.45 -5.51
CA VAL A 53 1.67 -2.73 -4.27
C VAL A 53 0.16 -2.50 -4.16
N ASN A 54 -0.44 -2.87 -3.03
CA ASN A 54 -1.86 -2.68 -2.77
C ASN A 54 -2.09 -1.27 -2.22
N ILE A 55 -2.45 -0.34 -3.09
CA ILE A 55 -2.59 1.07 -2.73
C ILE A 55 -3.77 1.29 -1.79
N ALA A 56 -4.91 0.62 -2.03
CA ALA A 56 -6.08 0.75 -1.15
C ALA A 56 -5.73 0.36 0.29
N LYS A 57 -5.09 -0.79 0.48
CA LYS A 57 -4.69 -1.26 1.81
C LYS A 57 -3.65 -0.33 2.44
N LEU A 58 -2.70 0.17 1.65
CA LEU A 58 -1.71 1.14 2.12
C LEU A 58 -2.38 2.43 2.60
N THR A 59 -3.35 2.96 1.86
CA THR A 59 -4.10 4.16 2.24
C THR A 59 -4.84 3.97 3.55
N VAL A 60 -5.52 2.84 3.74
CA VAL A 60 -6.20 2.51 5.01
C VAL A 60 -5.19 2.46 6.16
N MET A 61 -4.06 1.76 5.99
CA MET A 61 -3.01 1.68 7.01
C MET A 61 -2.46 3.07 7.38
N CYS A 62 -2.26 3.95 6.39
CA CYS A 62 -1.81 5.32 6.65
C CYS A 62 -2.85 6.15 7.40
N LEU A 63 -4.13 6.02 7.05
CA LEU A 63 -5.22 6.73 7.73
C LEU A 63 -5.40 6.25 9.17
N GLU A 64 -5.31 4.93 9.41
CA GLU A 64 -5.31 4.35 10.76
C GLU A 64 -4.09 4.79 11.56
N SER A 65 -2.89 4.80 10.96
CA SER A 65 -1.68 5.26 11.66
C SER A 65 -1.74 6.76 12.00
N ASN A 66 -2.47 7.55 11.23
CA ASN A 66 -2.63 8.99 11.47
C ASN A 66 -3.84 9.31 12.36
N SER A 67 -4.72 8.34 12.69
CA SER A 67 -5.91 8.60 13.52
C SER A 67 -5.56 9.02 14.95
N ASP A 68 -4.37 8.64 15.42
CA ASP A 68 -3.87 8.99 16.76
C ASP A 68 -3.22 10.38 16.83
N LYS A 69 -3.11 11.11 15.70
CA LYS A 69 -2.51 12.45 15.61
C LYS A 69 -3.49 13.46 15.01
N PRO A 70 -4.51 13.90 15.76
CA PRO A 70 -5.59 14.76 15.24
C PRO A 70 -5.14 16.15 14.76
N TRP A 71 -3.91 16.58 15.03
CA TRP A 71 -3.35 17.88 14.62
C TRP A 71 -2.66 17.87 13.25
N LEU A 72 -2.67 16.75 12.53
CA LEU A 72 -2.12 16.62 11.17
C LEU A 72 -3.20 16.64 10.07
N ALA A 73 -4.48 16.81 10.43
CA ALA A 73 -5.62 16.88 9.51
C ALA A 73 -5.88 18.31 9.02
#